data_AF-A0A142EP72-F1
#
_entry.id   AF-A0A142EP72-F1
#
_cell.length_a   1.000
_cell.length_b   1.000
_cell.length_c   1.000
_cell.angle_alpha   90.00
_cell.angle_beta   90.00
_cell.angle_gamma   90.00
#
_symmetry.space_group_name_H-M   'P 1'
#
loop_
_entity.id
_entity.type
_entity.pdbx_description
1 polymer ?
#
loop_
_entity_poly.entity_id
_entity_poly.type
_entity_poly.pdbx_seq_one_letter_code
_entity_poly.pdbx_strand_id
1 'polypeptide(L)'
;MNLDKSIPWSEFRKFPAGYGIFPYLIVRITSGVYMQLPIQLDEKESTESGGIQLEGVEPWMLALYEIDKYSKVHELLIERTHQVKDQLEAQLKRPARLCLVEGPEMGYYIFDGQAYTSSTIPSGGTLVTQSHEIIGMNVRHYFK
;
A
#
# COMPACT_ATOMS: atom_id res chain seq x y z
N MET A 1 -43.75 8.50 6.00
CA MET A 1 -42.35 8.97 5.99
C MET A 1 -41.55 8.05 6.89
N ASN A 2 -40.74 7.19 6.28
CA ASN A 2 -39.45 6.72 6.80
C ASN A 2 -38.86 5.88 5.68
N LEU A 3 -38.06 6.56 4.84
CA LEU A 3 -37.14 5.92 3.91
C LEU A 3 -36.14 5.18 4.78
N ASP A 4 -36.31 3.86 4.87
CA ASP A 4 -35.34 3.00 5.52
C ASP A 4 -34.02 3.17 4.77
N LYS A 5 -32.97 3.50 5.52
CA LYS A 5 -31.69 3.95 5.00
C LYS A 5 -31.09 2.76 4.25
N SER A 6 -31.06 2.88 2.92
CA SER A 6 -30.42 1.92 2.04
C SER A 6 -29.06 1.53 2.59
N ILE A 7 -28.86 0.24 2.87
CA ILE A 7 -27.53 -0.35 3.02
C ILE A 7 -26.73 0.12 1.80
N PRO A 8 -25.66 0.93 1.96
CA PRO A 8 -24.88 1.37 0.82
C PRO A 8 -24.32 0.10 0.17
N TRP A 9 -24.44 -0.02 -1.14
CA TRP A 9 -23.94 -1.15 -1.96
C TRP A 9 -22.66 -1.73 -1.34
N SER A 10 -22.84 -2.91 -0.72
CA SER A 10 -22.18 -3.32 0.54
C SER A 10 -20.67 -3.14 0.55
N GLU A 11 -20.17 -2.39 1.54
CA GLU A 11 -18.76 -2.43 1.90
C GLU A 11 -18.33 -3.89 2.13
N PHE A 12 -17.18 -4.26 1.59
CA PHE A 12 -16.56 -5.56 1.82
C PHE A 12 -15.15 -5.34 2.36
N ARG A 13 -14.75 -6.10 3.38
CA ARG A 13 -13.39 -6.10 3.91
C ARG A 13 -13.00 -7.51 4.37
N LYS A 14 -11.92 -8.03 3.80
CA LYS A 14 -11.32 -9.31 4.18
C LYS A 14 -9.82 -9.25 3.91
N PHE A 15 -9.08 -8.52 4.73
CA PHE A 15 -7.63 -8.40 4.60
C PHE A 15 -6.95 -9.68 5.12
N PRO A 16 -6.15 -10.38 4.29
CA PRO A 16 -5.25 -11.42 4.74
C PRO A 16 -4.13 -10.86 5.63
N ALA A 17 -3.31 -11.74 6.20
CA ALA A 17 -2.14 -11.34 6.97
C ALA A 17 -1.21 -10.42 6.14
N GLY A 18 -0.72 -9.34 6.76
CA GLY A 18 0.12 -8.32 6.12
C GLY A 18 -0.65 -7.25 5.33
N TYR A 19 -1.89 -7.50 4.90
CA TYR A 19 -2.68 -6.51 4.17
C TYR A 19 -3.36 -5.51 5.12
N GLY A 20 -3.47 -4.27 4.66
CA GLY A 20 -4.05 -3.16 5.40
C GLY A 20 -3.22 -2.67 6.58
N ILE A 21 -1.95 -3.09 6.67
CA ILE A 21 -0.97 -2.73 7.70
C ILE A 21 0.13 -1.89 7.05
N PHE A 22 0.43 -0.72 7.60
CA PHE A 22 1.49 0.14 7.10
C PHE A 22 2.89 -0.41 7.45
N PRO A 23 3.90 -0.23 6.59
CA PRO A 23 3.81 0.39 5.26
C PRO A 23 3.36 -0.58 4.17
N TYR A 24 2.74 -0.06 3.10
CA TYR A 24 2.42 -0.84 1.90
C TYR A 24 2.49 0.02 0.64
N LEU A 25 2.62 -0.62 -0.52
CA LEU A 25 2.36 0.05 -1.80
C LEU A 25 0.92 -0.17 -2.24
N ILE A 26 0.36 0.85 -2.88
CA ILE A 26 -0.89 0.72 -3.62
C ILE A 26 -0.66 1.08 -5.08
N VAL A 27 -1.04 0.17 -5.97
CA VAL A 27 -0.91 0.32 -7.42
C VAL A 27 -2.31 0.47 -8.01
N ARG A 28 -2.52 1.53 -8.80
CA ARG A 28 -3.77 1.71 -9.53
C ARG A 28 -3.73 0.90 -10.84
N ILE A 29 -4.53 -0.16 -10.91
CA ILE A 29 -4.60 -1.05 -12.07
C ILE A 29 -5.44 -0.41 -13.18
N THR A 30 -6.66 0.03 -12.82
CA THR A 30 -7.60 0.75 -13.68
C THR A 30 -8.46 1.70 -12.83
N SER A 31 -9.47 2.34 -13.42
CA SER A 31 -10.39 3.21 -12.67
C SER A 31 -11.15 2.40 -11.62
N GLY A 32 -11.03 2.80 -10.35
CA GLY A 32 -11.73 2.15 -9.24
C GLY A 32 -11.19 0.77 -8.85
N VAL A 33 -10.05 0.32 -9.38
CA VAL A 33 -9.41 -0.96 -8.98
C VAL A 33 -7.97 -0.71 -8.60
N TYR A 34 -7.64 -1.15 -7.38
CA TYR A 34 -6.35 -0.95 -6.74
C TYR A 34 -5.79 -2.29 -6.29
N MET A 35 -4.48 -2.47 -6.45
CA MET A 35 -3.74 -3.61 -5.92
C MET A 35 -2.90 -3.15 -4.73
N GLN A 36 -2.96 -3.87 -3.62
CA GLN A 36 -2.08 -3.62 -2.48
C GLN A 36 -0.92 -4.60 -2.50
N LEU A 37 0.28 -4.10 -2.23
CA LEU A 37 1.49 -4.90 -2.04
C LEU A 37 2.01 -4.60 -0.63
N PRO A 38 1.80 -5.52 0.33
CA PRO A 38 2.36 -5.39 1.68
C PRO A 38 3.87 -5.24 1.64
N ILE A 39 4.45 -4.41 2.53
CA ILE A 39 5.89 -4.31 2.69
C ILE A 39 6.26 -4.92 4.05
N GLN A 40 7.17 -5.87 4.04
CA GLN A 40 7.72 -6.50 5.24
C GLN A 40 9.00 -5.77 5.65
N LEU A 41 9.03 -5.30 6.89
CA LEU A 41 10.20 -4.60 7.45
C LEU A 41 11.08 -5.52 8.30
N ASP A 42 10.52 -6.60 8.87
CA ASP A 42 11.25 -7.63 9.62
C ASP A 42 11.35 -8.91 8.78
N GLU A 43 12.56 -9.46 8.65
CA GLU A 43 12.84 -10.71 7.93
C GLU A 43 12.08 -11.91 8.53
N LYS A 44 11.67 -11.83 9.81
CA LYS A 44 10.91 -12.89 10.49
C LYS A 44 9.42 -12.88 10.15
N GLU A 45 8.91 -11.78 9.60
CA GLU A 45 7.52 -11.73 9.15
C GLU A 45 7.37 -12.42 7.80
N SER A 46 7.17 -13.73 7.79
CA SER A 46 6.77 -14.43 6.56
C SER A 46 5.30 -14.14 6.25
N THR A 47 5.01 -13.43 5.17
CA THR A 47 3.68 -13.42 4.56
C THR A 47 3.66 -14.55 3.52
N GLU A 48 2.76 -15.51 3.70
CA GLU A 48 2.55 -16.61 2.73
C GLU A 48 2.08 -16.10 1.35
N SER A 49 1.84 -14.80 1.21
CA SER A 49 1.02 -14.19 0.16
C SER A 49 1.74 -13.14 -0.71
N GLY A 50 3.08 -13.15 -0.77
CA GLY A 50 3.83 -12.41 -1.80
C GLY A 50 3.93 -10.90 -1.57
N GLY A 51 4.51 -10.49 -0.44
CA GLY A 51 4.85 -9.09 -0.15
C GLY A 51 6.18 -8.63 -0.75
N ILE A 52 6.48 -7.34 -0.56
CA ILE A 52 7.78 -6.75 -0.84
C ILE A 52 8.62 -6.86 0.44
N GLN A 53 9.72 -7.60 0.39
CA GLN A 53 10.72 -7.54 1.46
C GLN A 53 11.53 -6.24 1.31
N LEU A 54 11.68 -5.51 2.42
CA LEU A 54 12.67 -4.46 2.56
C LEU A 54 13.96 -5.05 3.12
N GLU A 55 15.06 -4.89 2.39
CA GLU A 55 16.38 -5.40 2.78
C GLU A 55 17.18 -4.32 3.55
N GLY A 56 18.16 -4.75 4.35
CA GLY A 56 19.06 -3.83 5.05
C GLY A 56 18.42 -3.09 6.23
N VAL A 57 17.35 -3.64 6.81
CA VAL A 57 16.65 -3.07 7.96
C VAL A 57 17.06 -3.80 9.23
N GLU A 58 17.79 -3.10 10.10
CA GLU A 58 18.19 -3.62 11.41
C GLU A 58 17.08 -3.42 12.45
N PRO A 59 16.99 -4.23 13.52
CA PRO A 59 15.94 -4.11 14.54
C PRO A 59 15.86 -2.73 15.21
N TRP A 60 17.00 -2.05 15.41
CA TRP A 60 17.04 -0.71 15.98
C TRP A 60 16.49 0.36 15.03
N MET A 61 16.57 0.13 13.71
CA MET A 61 16.00 1.02 12.70
C MET A 61 14.47 0.95 12.70
N LEU A 62 13.90 -0.23 12.96
CA LEU A 62 12.46 -0.41 13.12
C LEU A 62 11.93 0.38 14.31
N ALA A 63 12.59 0.25 15.47
CA ALA A 63 12.22 0.99 16.67
C ALA A 63 12.29 2.52 16.46
N LEU A 64 13.30 2.99 15.71
CA LEU A 64 13.38 4.40 15.34
C LEU A 64 12.26 4.79 14.37
N TYR A 65 11.96 3.96 13.38
CA TYR A 65 10.91 4.22 12.40
C TYR A 65 9.50 4.26 12.98
N GLU A 66 9.24 3.56 14.09
CA GLU A 66 7.98 3.70 14.82
C GLU A 66 7.79 5.08 15.44
N ILE A 67 8.88 5.76 15.80
CA ILE A 67 8.88 7.08 16.45
C ILE A 67 9.06 8.20 15.43
N ASP A 68 9.89 7.99 14.42
CA ASP A 68 10.26 8.93 13.38
C ASP A 68 10.12 8.31 11.98
N LYS A 69 9.04 8.70 11.30
CA LYS A 69 8.71 8.29 9.94
C LYS A 69 9.58 8.94 8.85
N TYR A 70 10.56 9.75 9.22
CA TYR A 70 11.57 10.30 8.32
C TYR A 70 12.97 9.67 8.54
N SER A 71 13.03 8.57 9.28
CA SER A 71 14.28 7.83 9.54
C SER A 71 14.84 7.12 8.31
N LYS A 72 16.01 6.48 8.44
CA LYS A 72 16.66 5.73 7.36
C LYS A 72 15.77 4.65 6.71
N VAL A 73 14.82 4.08 7.46
CA VAL A 73 13.83 3.13 6.91
C VAL A 73 12.94 3.80 5.85
N HIS A 74 12.55 5.06 6.05
CA HIS A 74 11.78 5.82 5.05
C HIS A 74 12.56 5.99 3.74
N GLU A 75 13.86 6.32 3.82
CA GLU A 75 14.70 6.41 2.62
C GLU A 75 14.76 5.08 1.86
N LEU A 76 14.92 3.96 2.58
CA LEU A 76 14.92 2.61 2.00
C LEU A 76 13.55 2.29 1.37
N LEU A 77 12.45 2.69 2.01
CA LEU A 77 11.10 2.50 1.46
C LEU A 77 10.92 3.26 0.15
N ILE A 78 11.37 4.52 0.07
CA ILE A 78 11.31 5.31 -1.16
C ILE A 78 12.15 4.66 -2.27
N GLU A 79 13.38 4.27 -1.97
CA GLU A 79 14.25 3.58 -2.94
C GLU A 79 13.60 2.29 -3.44
N ARG A 80 13.08 1.47 -2.53
CA ARG A 80 12.40 0.22 -2.89
C ARG A 80 11.15 0.47 -3.72
N THR A 81 10.42 1.54 -3.44
CA THR A 81 9.24 1.97 -4.20
C THR A 81 9.61 2.32 -5.64
N HIS A 82 10.73 3.01 -5.86
CA HIS A 82 11.25 3.26 -7.21
C HIS A 82 11.59 1.97 -7.95
N GLN A 83 12.29 1.04 -7.30
CA GLN A 83 12.64 -0.25 -7.91
C GLN A 83 11.40 -1.05 -8.31
N VAL A 84 10.38 -1.11 -7.45
CA VAL A 84 9.11 -1.80 -7.76
C VAL A 84 8.37 -1.10 -8.90
N LYS A 85 8.37 0.23 -8.95
CA LYS A 85 7.81 0.99 -10.08
C LYS A 85 8.47 0.58 -11.39
N ASP A 86 9.79 0.61 -11.45
CA ASP A 86 10.54 0.31 -12.68
C ASP A 86 10.27 -1.12 -13.16
N GLN A 87 10.22 -2.08 -12.22
CA GLN A 87 9.85 -3.47 -12.51
C GLN A 87 8.43 -3.60 -13.07
N LEU A 88 7.45 -2.92 -12.47
CA LEU A 88 6.06 -2.93 -12.94
C LEU A 88 5.93 -2.28 -14.31
N GLU A 89 6.60 -1.15 -14.56
CA GLU A 89 6.55 -0.45 -15.84
C GLU A 89 7.20 -1.26 -16.97
N ALA A 90 8.32 -1.93 -16.69
CA ALA A 90 8.96 -2.86 -17.62
C ALA A 90 8.04 -4.04 -17.98
N GLN A 91 7.33 -4.60 -17.00
CA GLN A 91 6.39 -5.70 -17.21
C GLN A 91 5.13 -5.26 -17.97
N LEU A 92 4.53 -4.14 -17.57
CA LEU A 92 3.26 -3.65 -18.11
C LEU A 92 3.43 -2.88 -19.43
N LYS A 93 4.66 -2.48 -19.78
CA LYS A 93 5.00 -1.63 -20.94
C LYS A 93 4.20 -0.32 -20.96
N ARG A 94 3.89 0.23 -19.79
CA ARG A 94 3.18 1.49 -19.59
C ARG A 94 3.52 2.10 -18.23
N PRO A 95 3.35 3.43 -18.05
CA PRO A 95 3.55 4.06 -16.75
C PRO A 95 2.64 3.47 -15.67
N ALA A 96 3.22 3.14 -14.52
CA ALA A 96 2.53 2.62 -13.34
C ALA A 96 2.23 3.77 -12.38
N ARG A 97 0.99 3.83 -11.88
CA ARG A 97 0.58 4.77 -10.84
C ARG A 97 0.60 4.08 -9.51
N LEU A 98 1.52 4.48 -8.66
CA LEU A 98 1.70 3.90 -7.32
C LEU A 98 1.80 4.98 -6.25
N CYS A 99 1.47 4.57 -5.04
CA CYS A 99 1.63 5.35 -3.82
C CYS A 99 2.21 4.44 -2.75
N LEU A 100 3.32 4.85 -2.14
CA LEU A 100 3.77 4.28 -0.87
C LEU A 100 2.91 4.89 0.23
N VAL A 101 2.39 4.05 1.12
CA VAL A 101 1.54 4.47 2.22
C VAL A 101 2.17 4.03 3.53
N GLU A 102 2.51 5.01 4.38
CA GLU A 102 3.18 4.80 5.67
C GLU A 102 2.26 5.13 6.86
N GLY A 103 1.06 5.64 6.59
CA GLY A 103 0.06 6.00 7.58
C GLY A 103 -1.26 6.49 6.94
N PRO A 104 -2.31 6.74 7.75
CA PRO A 104 -3.63 7.13 7.26
C PRO A 104 -3.65 8.42 6.42
N GLU A 105 -2.71 9.33 6.69
CA GLU A 105 -2.52 10.61 6.00
C GLU A 105 -1.06 10.78 5.53
N MET A 106 -0.37 9.67 5.26
CA MET A 106 1.03 9.67 4.85
C MET A 106 1.20 8.86 3.56
N GLY A 107 0.94 9.50 2.43
CA GLY A 107 1.12 8.95 1.10
C GLY A 107 2.28 9.60 0.35
N TYR A 108 3.01 8.80 -0.43
CA TYR A 108 4.11 9.24 -1.28
C TYR A 108 3.87 8.74 -2.70
N TYR A 109 3.48 9.63 -3.59
CA TYR A 109 3.24 9.30 -4.99
C TYR A 109 4.52 9.43 -5.80
N ILE A 110 4.86 8.42 -6.59
CA ILE A 110 6.04 8.47 -7.46
C ILE A 110 5.62 8.92 -8.86
N PHE A 111 6.11 10.09 -9.27
CA PHE A 111 5.88 10.68 -10.59
C PHE A 111 7.19 11.25 -11.13
N ASP A 112 7.49 11.05 -12.41
CA ASP A 112 8.73 11.52 -13.07
C ASP A 112 10.03 11.25 -12.28
N GLY A 113 10.12 10.08 -11.65
CA GLY A 113 11.29 9.69 -10.86
C GLY A 113 11.45 10.42 -9.52
N GLN A 114 10.43 11.16 -9.07
CA GLN A 114 10.42 11.86 -7.78
C GLN A 114 9.24 11.42 -6.90
N ALA A 115 9.44 11.48 -5.58
CA ALA A 115 8.40 11.23 -4.59
C ALA A 115 7.72 12.54 -4.16
N TYR A 116 6.39 12.57 -4.22
CA TYR A 116 5.56 13.69 -3.80
C TYR A 116 4.71 13.28 -2.61
N THR A 117 4.81 14.04 -1.51
CA THR A 117 4.02 13.80 -0.31
C THR A 117 2.56 14.18 -0.50
N SER A 118 1.67 13.46 0.17
CA SER A 118 0.23 13.72 0.17
C SER A 118 -0.40 13.25 1.46
N SER A 119 -1.31 14.06 2.00
CA SER A 119 -2.18 13.67 3.11
C SER A 119 -3.36 12.79 2.67
N THR A 120 -3.52 12.57 1.36
CA THR A 120 -4.61 11.76 0.80
C THR A 120 -4.06 10.49 0.16
N ILE A 121 -4.48 9.35 0.71
CA ILE A 121 -4.14 8.04 0.19
C ILE A 121 -5.30 7.48 -0.65
N PRO A 122 -5.05 6.60 -1.63
CA PRO A 122 -6.12 5.97 -2.38
C PRO A 122 -7.07 5.19 -1.46
N SER A 123 -8.37 5.26 -1.75
CA SER A 123 -9.43 4.61 -0.97
C SER A 123 -10.66 4.35 -1.83
N GLY A 124 -11.61 3.55 -1.32
CA GLY A 124 -12.82 3.17 -2.05
C GLY A 124 -12.55 2.18 -3.19
N GLY A 125 -13.48 2.07 -4.14
CA GLY A 125 -13.33 1.14 -5.28
C GLY A 125 -13.15 -0.31 -4.84
N THR A 126 -12.45 -1.12 -5.64
CA THR A 126 -12.08 -2.50 -5.31
C THR A 126 -10.59 -2.58 -5.00
N LEU A 127 -10.25 -3.19 -3.87
CA LEU A 127 -8.88 -3.49 -3.47
C LEU A 127 -8.61 -5.00 -3.65
N VAL A 128 -7.50 -5.33 -4.30
CA VAL A 128 -7.09 -6.70 -4.56
C VAL A 128 -5.66 -7.00 -4.08
N THR A 129 -5.35 -8.28 -3.89
CA THR A 129 -4.00 -8.81 -3.71
C THR A 129 -3.22 -8.85 -5.03
N GLN A 130 -1.93 -9.19 -4.99
CA GLN A 130 -1.14 -9.48 -6.19
C GLN A 130 -1.70 -10.65 -7.02
N SER A 131 -2.34 -11.64 -6.37
CA SER A 131 -3.07 -12.75 -7.01
C SER A 131 -4.46 -12.37 -7.52
N HIS A 132 -4.82 -11.08 -7.49
CA HIS A 132 -6.12 -10.53 -7.91
C HIS A 132 -7.33 -10.99 -7.06
N GLU A 133 -7.09 -11.47 -5.83
CA GLU A 133 -8.17 -11.78 -4.90
C GLU A 133 -8.73 -10.48 -4.31
N ILE A 134 -10.05 -10.36 -4.26
CA ILE A 134 -10.71 -9.17 -3.68
C ILE A 134 -10.58 -9.23 -2.16
N ILE A 135 -10.02 -8.16 -1.59
CA ILE A 135 -9.81 -8.00 -0.14
C ILE A 135 -10.50 -6.76 0.43
N GLY A 136 -11.01 -5.88 -0.43
CA GLY A 136 -11.84 -4.75 -0.03
C GLY A 136 -12.72 -4.21 -1.15
N MET A 137 -13.92 -3.72 -0.84
CA MET A 137 -14.76 -2.94 -1.76
C MET A 137 -15.41 -1.77 -1.02
N ASN A 138 -15.31 -0.56 -1.58
CA ASN A 138 -15.83 0.69 -1.01
C ASN A 138 -15.34 0.98 0.42
N VAL A 139 -14.14 0.51 0.77
CA VAL A 139 -13.55 0.67 2.11
C VAL A 139 -12.26 1.48 2.06
N ARG A 140 -11.83 1.96 3.23
CA ARG A 140 -10.43 2.34 3.46
C ARG A 140 -9.52 1.15 3.19
N HIS A 141 -8.35 1.39 2.58
CA HIS A 141 -7.40 0.34 2.20
C HIS A 141 -6.45 -0.07 3.34
N TYR A 142 -6.87 0.15 4.59
CA TYR A 142 -6.12 -0.16 5.81
C TYR A 142 -7.07 -0.48 6.97
N PHE A 143 -6.56 -1.13 8.02
CA PHE A 143 -7.38 -1.56 9.15
C PHE A 143 -7.88 -0.42 10.02
N LYS A 144 -6.99 0.48 10.47
CA LYS A 144 -7.27 1.57 11.42
C LYS A 144 -6.57 2.86 11.07
#